data_AF-A0A0D3I047-F1
#
_entry.id   AF-A0A0D3I047-F1
#
_cell.length_a   1.000
_cell.length_b   1.000
_cell.length_c   1.000
_cell.angle_alpha   90.00
_cell.angle_beta   90.00
_cell.angle_gamma   90.00
#
_symmetry.space_group_name_H-M   'P 1'
#
loop_
_entity.id
_entity.type
_entity.pdbx_description
1 polymer ?
#
loop_
_entity_poly.entity_id
_entity_poly.type
_entity_poly.pdbx_seq_one_letter_code
_entity_poly.pdbx_strand_id
1 'polypeptide(L)'
;VENVLYAKLVALNSRWVDFNGCDFSARNMSRKDRRDGKSKEGYNEGRLVNKLQPVQLPACKRDAAAISPPPSPPRGAALKYTPAHWRDVGKALALAALDLHDINPASRLPAVGGLEKQRGIVAAWVRTQARKEAARAAARAAKAAANGEGEDEDEDEDDEDDEDED
;
A
#
# COMPACT_ATOMS: atom_id res chain seq x y z
N VAL A 1 -0.41 8.04 -11.70
CA VAL A 1 1.01 8.27 -11.31
C VAL A 1 1.07 9.22 -10.14
N GLU A 2 0.48 10.42 -10.22
CA GLU A 2 0.41 11.38 -9.10
C GLU A 2 -0.18 10.81 -7.80
N ASN A 3 -1.27 10.05 -7.90
CA ASN A 3 -1.90 9.40 -6.76
C ASN A 3 -0.95 8.46 -6.01
N VAL A 4 -0.17 7.66 -6.76
CA VAL A 4 0.84 6.74 -6.23
C VAL A 4 2.04 7.52 -5.68
N LEU A 5 2.46 8.59 -6.36
CA LEU A 5 3.52 9.47 -5.91
C LEU A 5 3.19 10.12 -4.57
N TYR A 6 1.96 10.64 -4.44
CA TYR A 6 1.49 11.25 -3.21
C TYR A 6 1.56 10.26 -2.05
N ALA A 7 1.04 9.04 -2.21
CA ALA A 7 1.14 8.01 -1.18
C ALA A 7 2.59 7.69 -0.81
N LYS A 8 3.52 7.67 -1.78
CA LYS A 8 4.94 7.48 -1.52
C LYS A 8 5.58 8.64 -0.74
N LEU A 9 5.21 9.88 -1.04
CA LEU A 9 5.67 11.06 -0.30
C LEU A 9 5.12 11.08 1.13
N VAL A 10 3.91 10.56 1.34
CA VAL A 10 3.35 10.37 2.69
C VAL A 10 4.15 9.32 3.46
N ALA A 11 4.47 8.18 2.85
CA ALA A 11 5.28 7.13 3.46
C ALA A 11 6.72 7.59 3.80
N LEU A 12 7.28 8.51 3.01
CA LEU A 12 8.57 9.15 3.29
C LEU A 12 8.54 9.97 4.61
N ASN A 13 7.38 10.55 4.93
CA ASN A 13 7.20 11.44 6.07
C ASN A 13 6.58 10.76 7.30
N SER A 14 5.92 9.61 7.13
CA SER A 14 5.30 8.84 8.22
C SER A 14 5.56 7.35 8.05
N ARG A 15 6.07 6.73 9.12
CA ARG A 15 6.29 5.27 9.17
C ARG A 15 4.99 4.45 9.25
N TRP A 16 3.86 5.11 9.54
CA TRP A 16 2.58 4.44 9.76
C TRP A 16 1.84 4.20 8.43
N VAL A 17 2.39 4.71 7.32
CA VAL A 17 1.89 4.50 5.97
C VAL A 17 2.86 3.60 5.24
N ASP A 18 2.46 2.34 5.02
CA ASP A 18 3.22 1.43 4.19
C ASP A 18 2.83 1.59 2.73
N PHE A 19 3.74 2.11 1.93
CA PHE A 19 3.54 2.28 0.49
C PHE A 19 3.51 0.94 -0.26
N ASN A 20 4.27 -0.06 0.19
CA ASN A 20 4.40 -1.33 -0.52
C ASN A 20 3.16 -2.23 -0.36
N GLY A 21 2.44 -2.09 0.76
CA GLY A 21 1.16 -2.75 1.02
C GLY A 21 -0.06 -2.02 0.44
N CYS A 22 0.12 -0.86 -0.19
CA CYS A 22 -0.99 -0.17 -0.85
C CYS A 22 -1.33 -0.80 -2.21
N ASP A 23 -2.60 -1.15 -2.40
CA ASP A 23 -3.15 -1.54 -3.70
C ASP A 23 -3.85 -0.35 -4.37
N PHE A 24 -3.22 0.16 -5.43
CA PHE A 24 -3.70 1.29 -6.23
C PHE A 24 -4.50 0.87 -7.48
N SER A 25 -4.86 -0.41 -7.61
CA SER A 25 -5.62 -0.90 -8.77
C SER A 25 -7.06 -0.37 -8.76
N ALA A 26 -7.55 0.05 -9.93
CA ALA A 26 -8.94 0.48 -10.10
C ALA A 26 -9.93 -0.63 -9.74
N ARG A 27 -9.56 -1.88 -10.03
CA ARG A 27 -10.32 -3.08 -9.69
C ARG A 27 -10.51 -3.21 -8.17
N ASN A 28 -9.45 -3.00 -7.38
CA ASN A 28 -9.55 -3.06 -5.93
C ASN A 28 -10.40 -1.92 -5.36
N MET A 29 -10.30 -0.72 -5.95
CA MET A 29 -11.09 0.44 -5.53
C MET A 29 -12.60 0.23 -5.76
N SER A 30 -13.00 -0.38 -6.88
CA SER A 30 -14.41 -0.61 -7.21
C SER A 30 -14.95 -1.98 -6.80
N ARG A 31 -14.14 -2.85 -6.18
CA ARG A 31 -14.57 -4.18 -5.73
C ARG A 31 -15.68 -4.02 -4.69
N LYS A 32 -16.79 -4.71 -4.92
CA LYS A 32 -17.94 -4.76 -4.01
C LYS A 32 -17.88 -6.01 -3.14
N ASP A 33 -18.39 -5.92 -1.93
CA ASP A 33 -18.61 -7.06 -1.06
C ASP A 33 -19.68 -7.97 -1.65
N ARG A 34 -19.38 -9.27 -1.74
CA ARG A 34 -20.33 -10.27 -2.22
C ARG A 34 -21.54 -10.39 -1.30
N ARG A 35 -21.37 -10.14 0.00
CA ARG A 35 -22.45 -10.24 0.98
C ARG A 35 -23.33 -9.00 1.03
N ASP A 36 -22.71 -7.82 1.00
CA ASP A 36 -23.42 -6.54 1.25
C ASP A 36 -23.54 -5.66 0.00
N GLY A 37 -22.89 -6.00 -1.10
CA GLY A 37 -22.88 -5.22 -2.35
C GLY A 37 -22.16 -3.85 -2.25
N LYS A 38 -21.62 -3.50 -1.08
CA LYS A 38 -20.94 -2.23 -0.82
C LYS A 38 -19.49 -2.25 -1.30
N SER A 39 -19.04 -1.17 -1.93
CA SER A 39 -17.64 -0.94 -2.32
C SER A 39 -16.81 -0.45 -1.13
N LYS A 40 -15.50 -0.35 -1.32
CA LYS A 40 -14.55 0.22 -0.33
C LYS A 40 -14.71 1.73 -0.11
N GLU A 41 -15.58 2.40 -0.84
CA GLU A 41 -15.82 3.85 -0.74
C GLU A 41 -16.43 4.25 0.61
N GLY A 42 -17.02 3.29 1.34
CA GLY A 42 -17.49 3.44 2.72
C GLY A 42 -16.59 2.72 3.72
N TYR A 43 -15.35 3.19 3.91
CA TYR A 43 -14.31 2.59 4.79
C TYR A 43 -14.77 2.25 6.23
N ASN A 44 -15.88 2.83 6.69
CA ASN A 44 -16.47 2.69 8.02
C ASN A 44 -17.79 1.90 8.05
N GLU A 45 -18.26 1.43 6.89
CA GLU A 45 -19.51 0.65 6.76
C GLU A 45 -19.33 -0.68 6.00
N GLY A 46 -18.27 -0.81 5.20
CA GLY A 46 -17.95 -2.02 4.45
C GLY A 46 -17.13 -3.01 5.27
N ARG A 47 -17.44 -4.31 5.16
CA ARG A 47 -16.65 -5.39 5.77
C ARG A 47 -15.38 -5.70 4.96
N LEU A 48 -15.38 -5.40 3.66
CA LEU A 48 -14.19 -5.32 2.82
C LEU A 48 -13.39 -4.05 3.12
N VAL A 49 -12.44 -4.18 4.04
CA VAL A 49 -11.37 -3.19 4.23
C VAL A 49 -10.09 -3.68 3.56
N ASN A 50 -9.13 -2.78 3.34
CA ASN A 50 -7.78 -3.23 2.99
C ASN A 50 -7.25 -4.11 4.13
N LYS A 51 -6.67 -5.28 3.81
CA LYS A 51 -5.93 -6.08 4.78
C LYS A 51 -4.81 -5.17 5.31
N LEU A 52 -5.01 -4.61 6.50
CA LEU A 52 -3.96 -3.86 7.17
C LEU A 52 -2.86 -4.86 7.48
N GLN A 53 -1.61 -4.50 7.18
CA GLN A 53 -0.51 -5.35 7.55
C GLN A 53 -0.55 -5.63 9.06
N PRO A 54 -0.27 -6.86 9.49
CA PRO A 54 -0.19 -7.18 10.90
C PRO A 54 0.82 -6.26 11.58
N VAL A 55 0.53 -5.98 12.85
CA VAL A 55 1.15 -4.97 13.72
C VAL A 55 2.68 -5.08 13.88
N GLN A 56 3.31 -6.11 13.32
CA GLN A 56 4.75 -6.24 13.22
C GLN A 56 5.15 -6.47 11.75
N LEU A 57 5.59 -5.41 11.08
CA LEU A 57 6.42 -5.57 9.88
C LEU A 57 7.70 -6.29 10.31
N PRO A 58 8.02 -7.47 9.74
CA PRO A 58 9.32 -8.10 9.92
C PRO A 58 10.42 -7.08 9.60
N ALA A 59 11.58 -7.18 10.27
CA ALA A 59 12.65 -6.22 10.07
C ALA A 59 13.07 -6.08 8.59
N CYS A 60 12.88 -7.12 7.78
CA CYS A 60 13.15 -7.17 6.34
C CYS A 60 12.12 -6.42 5.46
N LYS A 61 10.88 -6.21 5.93
CA LYS A 61 9.85 -5.43 5.21
C LYS A 61 9.76 -3.98 5.70
N ARG A 62 10.67 -3.56 6.60
CA ARG A 62 10.80 -2.17 7.01
C ARG A 62 11.41 -1.37 5.86
N ASP A 63 10.74 -0.30 5.45
CA ASP A 63 11.33 0.67 4.53
C ASP A 63 12.59 1.27 5.19
N ALA A 64 13.77 0.80 4.77
CA ALA A 64 15.06 1.35 5.21
C ALA A 64 15.22 2.84 4.85
N ALA A 65 14.36 3.37 3.97
CA ALA A 65 14.25 4.77 3.61
C ALA A 65 13.40 5.60 4.58
N ALA A 66 12.72 4.98 5.56
CA ALA A 66 12.00 5.71 6.61
C ALA A 66 13.01 6.32 7.60
N ILE A 67 13.24 7.64 7.47
CA ILE A 67 14.27 8.36 8.23
C ILE A 67 13.89 8.53 9.72
N SER A 68 12.63 8.32 10.11
CA SER A 68 12.22 8.31 11.53
C SER A 68 12.58 6.97 12.19
N PRO A 69 13.48 6.93 13.20
CA PRO A 69 13.89 5.68 13.84
C PRO A 69 12.68 4.96 14.43
N PRO A 70 12.55 3.63 14.30
CA PRO A 70 11.38 2.91 14.78
C PRO A 70 11.26 3.05 16.31
N PRO A 71 10.05 3.28 16.87
CA PRO A 71 9.85 3.23 18.30
C PRO A 71 10.06 1.77 18.73
N SER A 72 10.66 1.56 19.89
CA SER A 72 10.82 0.21 20.44
C SER A 72 9.45 -0.48 20.52
N PRO A 73 9.31 -1.72 20.04
CA PRO A 73 8.02 -2.41 20.11
C PRO A 73 7.61 -2.54 21.58
N PRO A 74 6.38 -2.13 21.95
CA PRO A 74 5.88 -2.36 23.29
C PRO A 74 5.75 -3.87 23.50
N ARG A 75 6.35 -4.38 24.59
CA ARG A 75 6.22 -5.79 24.97
C ARG A 75 4.74 -6.11 25.26
N GLY A 76 4.14 -6.96 24.44
CA GLY A 76 2.91 -7.68 24.81
C GLY A 76 1.56 -7.02 24.52
N ALA A 77 1.47 -5.97 23.70
CA ALA A 77 0.17 -5.47 23.24
C ALA A 77 0.20 -5.21 21.75
N ALA A 78 -0.81 -5.73 21.03
CA ALA A 78 -1.09 -5.31 19.66
C ALA A 78 -1.03 -3.78 19.61
N LEU A 79 -0.16 -3.20 18.75
CA LEU A 79 -0.04 -1.76 18.59
C LEU A 79 -1.40 -1.19 18.15
N LYS A 80 -2.23 -0.84 19.13
CA LYS A 80 -3.48 -0.15 18.88
C LYS A 80 -3.10 1.27 18.46
N TYR A 81 -3.44 1.66 17.23
CA TYR A 81 -3.15 3.00 16.74
C TYR A 81 -3.69 4.04 17.72
N THR A 82 -2.81 4.90 18.24
CA THR A 82 -3.17 5.98 19.15
C THR A 82 -3.52 7.23 18.34
N PRO A 83 -4.26 8.19 18.91
CA PRO A 83 -4.47 9.50 18.27
C PRO A 83 -3.16 10.20 17.88
N ALA A 84 -2.05 9.91 18.57
CA ALA A 84 -0.73 10.44 18.20
C ALA A 84 -0.25 9.90 16.85
N HIS A 85 -0.47 8.62 16.55
CA HIS A 85 -0.10 8.02 15.26
C HIS A 85 -0.91 8.65 14.11
N TRP A 86 -2.23 8.86 14.31
CA TRP A 86 -3.08 9.52 13.33
C TRP A 86 -2.70 10.97 13.08
N ARG A 87 -2.28 11.71 14.11
CA ARG A 87 -1.75 13.08 13.96
C ARG A 87 -0.46 13.11 13.14
N ASP A 88 0.42 12.12 13.33
CA ASP A 88 1.66 11.99 12.57
C ASP A 88 1.37 11.76 11.08
N VAL A 89 0.43 10.85 10.77
CA VAL A 89 -0.07 10.65 9.39
C VAL A 89 -0.68 11.93 8.81
N GLY A 90 -1.49 12.64 9.58
CA GLY A 90 -2.08 13.92 9.16
C GLY A 90 -1.03 14.98 8.81
N LYS A 91 0.03 15.09 9.61
CA LYS A 91 1.17 15.97 9.32
C LYS A 91 1.90 15.54 8.05
N ALA A 92 2.15 14.24 7.89
CA ALA A 92 2.81 13.71 6.70
C ALA A 92 2.01 13.95 5.41
N LEU A 93 0.67 13.86 5.46
CA LEU A 93 -0.21 14.25 4.36
C LEU A 93 0.01 15.71 3.94
N ALA A 94 0.04 16.63 4.91
CA ALA A 94 0.26 18.04 4.64
C ALA A 94 1.66 18.30 4.04
N LEU A 95 2.72 17.68 4.59
CA LEU A 95 4.08 17.81 4.05
C LEU A 95 4.19 17.24 2.63
N ALA A 96 3.59 16.08 2.37
CA ALA A 96 3.56 15.48 1.04
C ALA A 96 2.83 16.35 0.02
N ALA A 97 1.76 17.05 0.44
CA ALA A 97 1.06 18.00 -0.43
C ALA A 97 1.96 19.20 -0.77
N LEU A 98 2.71 19.73 0.20
CA LEU A 98 3.69 20.80 -0.03
C LEU A 98 4.84 20.32 -0.93
N ASP A 99 5.28 19.07 -0.78
CA ASP A 99 6.32 18.45 -1.64
C ASP A 99 5.85 18.34 -3.11
N LEU A 100 4.56 18.07 -3.37
CA LEU A 100 4.01 18.04 -4.73
C LEU A 100 4.07 19.40 -5.43
N HIS A 101 4.05 20.48 -4.66
CA HIS A 101 4.11 21.86 -5.14
C HIS A 101 5.51 22.47 -5.06
N ASP A 102 6.51 21.72 -4.62
CA ASP A 102 7.91 22.16 -4.47
C ASP A 102 8.07 23.40 -3.55
N ILE A 103 7.18 23.54 -2.57
CA ILE A 103 7.17 24.66 -1.60
C ILE A 103 7.42 24.20 -0.16
N ASN A 104 7.83 22.95 0.05
CA ASN A 104 8.05 22.40 1.38
C ASN A 104 9.42 22.84 1.95
N PRO A 105 9.48 23.74 2.95
CA PRO A 105 10.75 24.17 3.54
C PRO A 105 11.44 23.07 4.35
N ALA A 106 10.71 22.01 4.71
CA ALA A 106 11.21 20.85 5.44
C ALA A 106 11.16 19.59 4.57
N SER A 107 11.34 19.73 3.25
CA SER A 107 11.35 18.58 2.35
C SER A 107 12.48 17.62 2.70
N ARG A 108 12.14 16.33 2.72
CA ARG A 108 13.11 15.24 2.85
C ARG A 108 13.71 14.84 1.51
N LEU A 109 13.25 15.45 0.42
CA LEU A 109 13.78 15.22 -0.92
C LEU A 109 15.05 16.05 -1.14
N PRO A 110 15.96 15.61 -2.01
CA PRO A 110 17.07 16.44 -2.46
C PRO A 110 16.58 17.77 -3.02
N ALA A 111 17.22 18.88 -2.63
CA ALA A 111 16.82 20.24 -3.01
C ALA A 111 16.81 20.49 -4.53
N VAL A 112 17.50 19.66 -5.31
CA VAL A 112 17.52 19.74 -6.78
C VAL A 112 17.07 18.40 -7.34
N GLY A 113 15.97 18.41 -8.12
CA GLY A 113 15.48 17.25 -8.85
C GLY A 113 14.93 16.10 -7.99
N GLY A 114 14.72 16.34 -6.69
CA GLY A 114 14.28 15.32 -5.75
C GLY A 114 12.89 14.78 -6.08
N LEU A 115 11.96 15.66 -6.45
CA LEU A 115 10.59 15.30 -6.84
C LEU A 115 10.57 14.53 -8.16
N GLU A 116 11.31 14.99 -9.16
CA GLU A 116 11.43 14.35 -10.49
C GLU A 116 12.01 12.94 -10.36
N LYS A 117 13.00 12.76 -9.49
CA LYS A 117 13.55 11.45 -9.18
C LYS A 117 12.49 10.52 -8.57
N GLN A 118 11.70 11.01 -7.62
CA GLN A 118 10.60 10.21 -7.05
C GLN A 118 9.53 9.88 -8.09
N ARG A 119 9.17 10.83 -8.95
CA ARG A 119 8.28 10.63 -10.10
C ARG A 119 8.78 9.51 -11.00
N GLY A 120 10.06 9.52 -11.35
CA GLY A 120 10.70 8.47 -12.16
C GLY A 120 10.62 7.09 -11.51
N ILE A 121 10.93 6.98 -10.21
CA ILE A 121 10.85 5.72 -9.47
C ILE A 121 9.40 5.21 -9.44
N VAL A 122 8.44 6.09 -9.14
CA VAL A 122 7.01 5.72 -9.08
C VAL A 122 6.51 5.31 -10.47
N ALA A 123 6.88 6.01 -11.53
CA ALA A 123 6.49 5.64 -12.89
C ALA A 123 7.07 4.27 -13.31
N ALA A 124 8.31 3.95 -12.92
CA ALA A 124 8.87 2.62 -13.10
C ALA A 124 8.09 1.56 -12.31
N TRP A 125 7.80 1.83 -11.04
CA TRP A 125 7.03 0.93 -10.18
C TRP A 125 5.62 0.67 -10.74
N VAL A 126 4.89 1.70 -11.18
CA VAL A 126 3.56 1.58 -11.79
C VAL A 126 3.60 0.70 -13.04
N ARG A 127 4.62 0.86 -13.90
CA ARG A 127 4.80 -0.01 -15.08
C ARG A 127 5.02 -1.47 -14.69
N THR A 128 5.83 -1.72 -13.66
CA THR A 128 6.05 -3.07 -13.12
C THR A 128 4.77 -3.67 -12.56
N GLN A 129 4.00 -2.91 -11.78
CA GLN A 129 2.72 -3.38 -11.24
C GLN A 129 1.69 -3.64 -12.33
N ALA A 130 1.61 -2.79 -13.36
CA ALA A 130 0.72 -3.04 -14.50
C ALA A 130 1.05 -4.36 -15.22
N ARG A 131 2.34 -4.70 -15.36
CA ARG A 131 2.77 -5.99 -15.92
C ARG A 131 2.37 -7.16 -15.02
N LYS A 132 2.56 -7.04 -13.70
CA LYS A 132 2.17 -8.07 -12.72
C LYS A 132 0.65 -8.30 -12.73
N GLU A 133 -0.13 -7.22 -12.73
CA GLU A 133 -1.60 -7.29 -12.80
C GLU A 133 -2.06 -7.91 -14.13
N ALA A 134 -1.43 -7.56 -15.26
CA ALA A 134 -1.75 -8.17 -16.56
C ALA A 134 -1.45 -9.68 -16.57
N ALA A 135 -0.32 -10.11 -16.01
CA ALA A 135 0.02 -11.52 -15.86
C ALA A 135 -0.98 -12.27 -14.96
N ARG A 136 -1.34 -11.67 -13.80
CA ARG A 136 -2.36 -12.23 -12.90
C ARG A 136 -3.75 -12.31 -13.57
N ALA A 137 -4.13 -11.29 -14.34
CA ALA A 137 -5.39 -11.30 -15.09
C ALA A 137 -5.40 -12.39 -16.17
N ALA A 138 -4.28 -12.60 -16.87
CA ALA A 138 -4.14 -13.67 -17.85
C ALA A 138 -4.22 -15.06 -17.19
N ALA A 139 -3.55 -15.25 -16.05
CA ALA A 139 -3.63 -16.50 -15.27
C ALA A 139 -5.05 -16.79 -14.79
N ARG A 140 -5.76 -15.77 -14.28
CA ARG A 140 -7.19 -15.90 -13.88
C ARG A 140 -8.09 -16.23 -15.06
N ALA A 141 -7.88 -15.60 -16.21
CA ALA A 141 -8.63 -15.93 -17.43
C ALA A 141 -8.37 -17.36 -17.92
N ALA A 142 -7.12 -17.84 -17.81
CA ALA A 142 -6.77 -19.22 -18.12
C ALA A 142 -7.40 -20.22 -17.14
N LYS A 143 -7.40 -19.93 -15.83
CA LYS A 143 -8.08 -20.74 -14.80
C LYS A 143 -9.59 -20.79 -15.06
N ALA A 144 -10.22 -19.66 -15.38
CA ALA A 144 -11.64 -19.60 -15.71
C ALA A 144 -11.99 -20.40 -16.99
N ALA A 145 -11.13 -20.37 -18.01
CA ALA A 145 -11.30 -21.17 -19.22
C ALA A 145 -11.10 -22.68 -18.96
N ALA A 146 -10.22 -23.05 -18.02
CA ALA A 146 -9.97 -24.43 -17.64
C ALA A 146 -11.07 -25.01 -16.74
N ASN A 147 -11.67 -24.21 -15.86
CA ASN A 147 -12.75 -24.63 -14.95
C ASN A 147 -14.16 -24.64 -15.58
N GLY A 148 -14.29 -24.34 -16.88
CA GLY A 148 -15.51 -24.53 -17.68
C GLY A 148 -16.83 -24.15 -16.97
N GLU A 149 -17.23 -22.88 -17.02
CA GLU A 149 -18.54 -22.39 -16.54
C GLU A 149 -19.00 -23.00 -15.20
N GLY A 150 -18.12 -23.01 -14.19
CA GLY A 150 -18.45 -23.23 -12.79
C GLY A 150 -18.33 -21.91 -12.02
N GLU A 151 -19.35 -21.58 -11.23
CA GLU A 151 -19.49 -20.36 -10.43
C GLU A 151 -18.23 -19.97 -9.64
N ASP A 152 -18.04 -18.66 -9.46
CA ASP A 152 -16.90 -18.00 -8.81
C ASP A 152 -16.43 -18.65 -7.50
N GLU A 153 -15.49 -19.59 -7.60
CA GLU A 153 -14.65 -20.05 -6.50
C GLU A 153 -13.43 -19.11 -6.41
N ASP A 154 -13.66 -17.97 -5.76
CA ASP A 154 -12.62 -17.06 -5.23
C ASP A 154 -11.82 -17.78 -4.12
N GLU A 155 -11.10 -18.84 -4.46
CA GLU A 155 -9.96 -19.33 -3.69
C GLU A 155 -8.74 -18.50 -4.11
N ASP A 156 -8.64 -17.28 -3.56
CA ASP A 156 -7.32 -16.65 -3.42
C ASP A 156 -6.64 -17.40 -2.26
N GLU A 157 -5.99 -18.53 -2.58
CA GLU A 157 -4.93 -19.11 -1.75
C GLU A 157 -3.92 -17.98 -1.49
N ASP A 158 -3.85 -17.54 -0.23
CA ASP A 158 -2.76 -16.70 0.23
C ASP A 158 -1.52 -17.60 0.08
N ASP A 159 -0.74 -17.42 -1.00
CA ASP A 159 0.59 -18.03 -1.17
C ASP A 159 1.44 -17.61 0.05
N GLU A 160 1.38 -18.40 1.11
CA GLU A 160 2.39 -18.45 2.15
C GLU A 160 3.63 -18.97 1.45
N ASP A 161 4.59 -18.08 1.19
CA ASP A 161 5.94 -18.45 0.80
C ASP A 161 6.48 -19.38 1.91
N ASP A 162 6.36 -20.69 1.69
CA ASP A 162 7.12 -21.74 2.37
C ASP A 162 8.60 -21.49 2.03
N GLU A 163 9.25 -20.64 2.81
CA GLU A 163 10.70 -20.66 2.92
C GLU A 163 11.07 -21.87 3.79
N ASP A 164 11.19 -23.03 3.14
CA ASP A 164 11.91 -24.19 3.65
C ASP A 164 13.36 -23.77 3.97
N GLU A 165 13.70 -23.64 5.25
CA GLU A 165 15.09 -23.57 5.73
C GLU A 165 15.62 -25.01 5.95
N ASP A 166 16.56 -25.43 5.09
CA ASP A 166 17.55 -26.49 5.37
C ASP A 166 18.68 -25.97 6.29
#